data_AF-A0A9P6LW51-F1
#
_entry.id   AF-A0A9P6LW51-F1
#
_cell.length_a   1.000
_cell.length_b   1.000
_cell.length_c   1.000
_cell.angle_alpha   90.00
_cell.angle_beta   90.00
_cell.angle_gamma   90.00
#
_symmetry.space_group_name_H-M   'P 1'
#
loop_
_entity.id
_entity.type
_entity.pdbx_description
1 polymer ?
#
loop_
_entity_poly.entity_id
_entity_poly.type
_entity_poly.pdbx_seq_one_letter_code
_entity_poly.pdbx_strand_id
1 'polypeptide(L)'
;MAITKVHARQIFDSRGNPTVEVEVTTPKGVFRADVPSGASTGIHEALELRDGDKSAYVGKGVLTAVKNVNEHLGPALIKANIDVQDQAAAMKIGSEVYHSLKAVIKKKYGQDATNVGDEGGFAPNIQDNAEGLELLKEAIAKAGYTDKVKIGMD
;
A
#
# COMPACT_ATOMS: atom_id res chain seq x y z
N MET A 1 -18.22 -4.75 16.88
CA MET A 1 -19.43 -4.41 16.08
C MET A 1 -19.66 -5.54 15.09
N ALA A 2 -20.90 -6.02 14.91
CA ALA A 2 -21.13 -7.22 14.11
C ALA A 2 -21.07 -6.97 12.60
N ILE A 3 -20.32 -7.82 11.90
CA ILE A 3 -20.27 -7.90 10.44
C ILE A 3 -21.52 -8.63 9.97
N THR A 4 -22.21 -8.08 8.96
CA THR A 4 -23.46 -8.66 8.42
C THR A 4 -23.27 -9.27 7.03
N LYS A 5 -22.24 -8.86 6.29
CA LYS A 5 -21.90 -9.41 4.97
C LYS A 5 -20.41 -9.22 4.69
N VAL A 6 -19.81 -10.19 4.00
CA VAL A 6 -18.48 -10.07 3.39
C VAL A 6 -18.62 -10.39 1.90
N HIS A 7 -18.00 -9.61 1.03
CA HIS A 7 -17.98 -9.86 -0.41
C HIS A 7 -16.63 -9.48 -1.00
N ALA A 8 -16.04 -10.34 -1.82
CA ALA A 8 -14.80 -10.07 -2.53
C ALA A 8 -15.00 -10.04 -4.05
N ARG A 9 -14.17 -9.24 -4.73
CA ARG A 9 -14.08 -9.15 -6.18
C ARG A 9 -12.62 -8.95 -6.63
N GLN A 10 -12.39 -9.18 -7.91
CA GLN A 10 -11.11 -8.86 -8.56
C GLN A 10 -11.16 -7.42 -9.07
N ILE A 11 -10.14 -6.63 -8.71
CA ILE A 11 -9.87 -5.27 -9.22
C ILE A 11 -8.45 -5.21 -9.80
N PHE A 12 -7.95 -4.01 -10.14
CA PHE A 12 -6.58 -3.78 -10.59
C PHE A 12 -5.79 -2.95 -9.59
N ASP A 13 -4.53 -3.31 -9.36
CA ASP A 13 -3.58 -2.54 -8.56
C ASP A 13 -2.98 -1.36 -9.36
N SER A 14 -2.11 -0.57 -8.71
CA SER A 14 -1.45 0.60 -9.30
C SER A 14 -0.55 0.27 -10.51
N ARG A 15 -0.15 -1.00 -10.66
CA ARG A 15 0.69 -1.51 -11.75
C ARG A 15 -0.14 -2.21 -12.83
N GLY A 16 -1.47 -2.19 -12.72
CA GLY A 16 -2.40 -2.82 -13.65
C GLY A 16 -2.49 -4.35 -13.53
N ASN A 17 -1.99 -4.96 -12.44
CA ASN A 17 -2.19 -6.39 -12.20
C ASN A 17 -3.49 -6.63 -11.43
N PRO A 18 -4.16 -7.78 -11.63
CA PRO A 18 -5.32 -8.13 -10.83
C PRO A 18 -4.97 -8.20 -9.33
N THR A 19 -5.89 -7.78 -8.47
CA THR A 19 -5.80 -7.98 -7.01
C THR A 19 -7.18 -8.13 -6.37
N VAL A 20 -7.22 -8.52 -5.10
CA VAL A 20 -8.46 -8.78 -4.34
C VAL A 20 -8.90 -7.50 -3.62
N GLU A 21 -10.16 -7.12 -3.83
CA GLU A 21 -10.88 -6.14 -3.02
C GLU A 21 -11.94 -6.87 -2.19
N VAL A 22 -12.06 -6.52 -0.91
CA VAL A 22 -13.06 -7.07 0.01
C VAL A 22 -13.90 -5.95 0.60
N GLU A 23 -15.21 -6.13 0.55
CA GLU A 23 -16.19 -5.33 1.24
C GLU A 23 -16.75 -6.07 2.46
N VAL A 24 -16.83 -5.35 3.57
CA VAL A 24 -17.40 -5.78 4.84
C VAL A 24 -18.55 -4.85 5.17
N THR A 25 -19.77 -5.38 5.26
CA THR A 25 -20.96 -4.61 5.64
C THR A 25 -21.21 -4.73 7.14
N THR A 26 -21.55 -3.61 7.76
CA THR A 26 -22.01 -3.53 9.15
C THR A 26 -23.22 -2.58 9.20
N PRO A 27 -23.90 -2.43 10.36
CA PRO A 27 -24.93 -1.41 10.52
C PRO A 27 -24.47 0.03 10.27
N LYS A 28 -23.16 0.33 10.35
CA LYS A 28 -22.60 1.65 10.09
C LYS A 28 -22.32 1.93 8.61
N GLY A 29 -22.44 0.91 7.75
CA GLY A 29 -22.17 1.03 6.32
C GLY A 29 -21.28 -0.08 5.76
N VAL A 30 -20.82 0.14 4.54
CA VAL A 30 -19.90 -0.76 3.82
C VAL A 30 -18.49 -0.19 3.95
N PHE A 31 -17.59 -1.02 4.48
CA PHE A 31 -16.17 -0.75 4.54
C PHE A 31 -15.46 -1.61 3.52
N ARG A 32 -14.42 -1.06 2.90
CA ARG A 32 -13.74 -1.69 1.78
C ARG A 32 -12.25 -1.64 2.01
N ALA A 33 -11.56 -2.72 1.67
CA ALA A 33 -10.12 -2.80 1.70
C ALA A 33 -9.63 -3.55 0.46
N ASP A 34 -8.56 -3.04 -0.12
CA ASP A 34 -7.89 -3.59 -1.29
C ASP A 34 -6.55 -4.17 -0.85
N VAL A 35 -6.23 -5.37 -1.31
CA VAL A 35 -4.97 -6.03 -0.97
C VAL A 35 -3.89 -5.55 -1.97
N PRO A 36 -2.75 -5.01 -1.50
CA PRO A 36 -1.65 -4.69 -2.40
C PRO A 36 -1.01 -5.97 -2.93
N SER A 37 -0.47 -5.93 -4.16
CA SER A 37 0.35 -7.01 -4.68
C SER A 37 1.81 -6.86 -4.21
N GLY A 38 2.41 -7.96 -3.76
CA GLY A 38 3.84 -8.00 -3.49
C GLY A 38 4.65 -7.83 -4.78
N ALA A 39 5.86 -7.27 -4.66
CA ALA A 39 6.86 -7.28 -5.73
C ALA A 39 8.07 -8.14 -5.35
N SER A 40 8.40 -8.17 -4.06
CA SER A 40 9.42 -9.04 -3.50
C SER A 40 8.89 -10.47 -3.41
N THR A 41 9.79 -11.44 -3.60
CA THR A 41 9.50 -12.87 -3.49
C THR A 41 10.42 -13.48 -2.44
N GLY A 42 10.06 -13.37 -1.17
CA GLY A 42 10.79 -13.99 -0.08
C GLY A 42 10.40 -15.45 0.09
N ILE A 43 11.37 -16.35 0.32
CA ILE A 43 11.12 -17.79 0.54
C ILE A 43 10.33 -18.10 1.83
N HIS A 44 10.13 -17.10 2.69
CA HIS A 44 9.43 -17.21 3.98
C HIS A 44 8.14 -16.39 4.01
N GLU A 45 7.78 -15.72 2.92
CA GLU A 45 6.58 -14.88 2.86
C GLU A 45 5.30 -15.71 2.79
N ALA A 46 4.21 -15.15 3.30
CA ALA A 46 2.89 -15.67 3.02
C ALA A 46 2.59 -15.50 1.53
N LEU A 47 2.38 -16.61 0.83
CA LEU A 47 2.22 -16.59 -0.63
C LEU A 47 0.81 -16.14 -1.01
N GLU A 48 0.75 -15.15 -1.89
CA GLU A 48 -0.49 -14.79 -2.58
C GLU A 48 -0.98 -15.94 -3.47
N LEU A 49 -2.30 -16.10 -3.58
CA LEU A 49 -2.91 -17.11 -4.43
C LEU A 49 -3.23 -16.51 -5.81
N ARG A 50 -2.40 -16.85 -6.79
CA ARG A 50 -2.58 -16.51 -8.21
C ARG A 50 -3.18 -17.66 -9.00
N ASP A 51 -3.98 -17.35 -10.00
CA ASP A 51 -4.66 -18.35 -10.84
C ASP A 51 -3.70 -19.08 -11.80
N GLY A 52 -2.57 -18.47 -12.16
CA GLY A 52 -1.55 -19.11 -13.01
C GLY A 52 -1.93 -19.29 -14.49
N ASP A 53 -3.13 -18.89 -14.90
CA ASP A 53 -3.60 -18.92 -16.29
C ASP A 53 -2.90 -17.85 -17.14
N LYS A 54 -1.87 -18.25 -17.89
CA LYS A 54 -1.09 -17.34 -18.74
C LYS A 54 -1.90 -16.64 -19.82
N SER A 55 -3.08 -17.18 -20.19
CA SER A 55 -3.95 -16.56 -21.20
C SER A 55 -4.72 -15.34 -20.66
N ALA A 56 -4.86 -15.24 -19.34
CA ALA A 56 -5.54 -14.14 -18.66
C ALA A 56 -4.58 -13.40 -17.73
N TYR A 57 -4.38 -12.11 -17.99
CA TYR A 57 -3.50 -11.25 -17.16
C TYR A 57 -2.10 -11.84 -16.93
N VAL A 58 -1.59 -12.59 -17.90
CA VAL A 58 -0.26 -13.22 -17.85
C VAL A 58 -0.09 -14.13 -16.61
N GLY A 59 -1.16 -14.79 -16.16
CA GLY A 59 -1.15 -15.70 -15.01
C GLY A 59 -1.41 -15.02 -13.66
N LYS A 60 -1.64 -13.71 -13.64
CA LYS A 60 -1.79 -12.93 -12.40
C LYS A 60 -3.23 -12.77 -11.91
N GLY A 61 -4.19 -13.49 -12.49
CA GLY A 61 -5.57 -13.53 -12.00
C GLY A 61 -5.65 -13.95 -10.51
N VAL A 62 -6.72 -13.53 -9.83
CA VAL A 62 -6.97 -13.81 -8.40
C VAL A 62 -8.38 -14.35 -8.14
N LEU A 63 -9.04 -14.92 -9.16
CA LEU A 63 -10.41 -15.42 -9.04
C LEU A 63 -10.53 -16.54 -8.01
N THR A 64 -9.50 -17.38 -7.88
CA THR A 64 -9.44 -18.43 -6.85
C THR A 64 -9.40 -17.83 -5.45
N ALA A 65 -8.61 -16.77 -5.24
CA ALA A 65 -8.56 -16.06 -3.96
C ALA A 65 -9.90 -15.39 -3.61
N VAL A 66 -10.53 -14.74 -4.60
CA VAL A 66 -11.87 -14.13 -4.47
C VAL A 66 -12.91 -15.17 -4.05
N LYS A 67 -12.89 -16.36 -4.66
CA LYS A 67 -13.77 -17.46 -4.31
C LYS A 67 -13.60 -17.88 -2.84
N ASN A 68 -12.37 -18.05 -2.37
CA ASN A 68 -12.07 -18.44 -0.99
C ASN A 68 -12.61 -17.42 0.03
N VAL A 69 -12.53 -16.12 -0.26
CA VAL A 69 -13.10 -15.08 0.62
C VAL A 69 -14.61 -15.21 0.70
N ASN A 70 -15.28 -15.32 -0.45
CA ASN A 70 -16.75 -15.36 -0.52
C ASN A 70 -17.33 -16.63 0.10
N GLU A 71 -16.72 -17.80 -0.13
CA GLU A 71 -17.29 -19.10 0.23
C GLU A 71 -16.83 -19.62 1.60
N HIS A 72 -15.70 -19.15 2.13
CA HIS A 72 -15.11 -19.73 3.35
C HIS A 72 -14.82 -18.68 4.43
N LEU A 73 -14.06 -17.63 4.10
CA LEU A 73 -13.62 -16.66 5.12
C LEU A 73 -14.74 -15.73 5.57
N GLY A 74 -15.58 -15.26 4.64
CA GLY A 74 -16.70 -14.37 4.95
C GLY A 74 -17.65 -14.91 6.01
N PRO A 75 -18.19 -16.13 5.84
CA PRO A 75 -19.04 -16.77 6.85
C PRO A 75 -18.34 -16.96 8.21
N ALA A 76 -17.06 -17.33 8.21
CA ALA A 76 -16.29 -17.53 9.44
C ALA A 76 -16.04 -16.20 10.19
N LEU A 77 -15.78 -15.11 9.47
CA LEU A 77 -15.51 -13.80 10.06
C LEU A 77 -16.78 -13.20 10.68
N ILE A 78 -17.94 -13.37 10.04
CA ILE A 78 -19.25 -12.99 10.60
C ILE A 78 -19.48 -13.69 11.95
N LYS A 79 -19.09 -14.96 12.05
CA LYS A 79 -19.18 -15.73 13.31
C LYS A 79 -18.23 -15.21 14.41
N ALA A 80 -17.11 -14.60 14.04
CA ALA A 80 -16.03 -14.25 14.96
C ALA A 80 -16.21 -12.89 15.70
N ASN A 81 -16.97 -11.94 15.16
CA ASN A 81 -17.40 -10.68 15.82
C ASN A 81 -16.27 -9.84 16.50
N ILE A 82 -15.30 -9.33 15.72
CA ILE A 82 -14.10 -8.59 16.20
C ILE A 82 -14.25 -7.05 16.03
N ASP A 83 -13.47 -6.25 16.78
CA ASP A 83 -13.39 -4.77 16.70
C ASP A 83 -11.99 -4.29 16.25
N VAL A 84 -11.91 -3.19 15.52
CA VAL A 84 -10.67 -2.69 14.87
C VAL A 84 -10.68 -1.15 14.76
N GLN A 85 -9.88 -0.44 15.56
CA GLN A 85 -9.76 1.02 15.45
C GLN A 85 -8.36 1.61 15.68
N ASP A 86 -8.11 2.62 14.83
CA ASP A 86 -7.33 3.87 14.95
C ASP A 86 -5.87 3.94 14.44
N GLN A 87 -5.66 4.76 13.40
CA GLN A 87 -4.37 5.20 12.85
C GLN A 87 -4.39 6.66 12.34
N ALA A 88 -5.31 7.52 12.79
CA ALA A 88 -5.56 8.80 12.13
C ALA A 88 -4.44 9.86 12.29
N ALA A 89 -3.56 9.76 13.29
CA ALA A 89 -2.54 10.78 13.56
C ALA A 89 -1.28 10.67 12.69
N ALA A 90 -0.92 9.47 12.22
CA ALA A 90 0.35 9.22 11.52
C ALA A 90 0.35 9.73 10.06
N MET A 91 -0.82 9.71 9.41
CA MET A 91 -0.94 10.00 7.97
C MET A 91 -0.65 11.47 7.62
N LYS A 92 -1.01 12.42 8.48
CA LYS A 92 -0.79 13.85 8.25
C LYS A 92 0.70 14.20 8.21
N ILE A 93 1.48 13.67 9.16
CA ILE A 93 2.92 13.93 9.26
C ILE A 93 3.66 13.37 8.04
N GLY A 94 3.30 12.16 7.60
CA GLY A 94 3.90 11.54 6.41
C GLY A 94 3.66 12.36 5.13
N SER A 95 2.44 12.88 4.93
CA SER A 95 2.10 13.68 3.75
C SER A 95 2.88 14.99 3.67
N GLU A 96 3.07 15.70 4.78
CA GLU A 96 3.78 16.98 4.80
C GLU A 96 5.28 16.81 4.51
N VAL A 97 5.91 15.77 5.06
CA VAL A 97 7.31 15.43 4.76
C VAL A 97 7.48 15.04 3.30
N TYR A 98 6.55 14.28 2.72
CA TYR A 98 6.58 13.87 1.32
C TYR A 98 6.55 15.07 0.35
N HIS A 99 5.68 16.06 0.59
CA HIS A 99 5.63 17.26 -0.24
C HIS A 99 6.88 18.15 -0.07
N SER A 100 7.43 18.23 1.15
CA SER A 100 8.71 18.90 1.41
C SER A 100 9.85 18.25 0.61
N LEU A 101 9.92 16.92 0.61
CA LEU A 101 10.91 16.15 -0.15
C LEU A 101 10.79 16.40 -1.65
N LYS A 102 9.57 16.45 -2.21
CA LYS A 102 9.33 16.80 -3.61
C LYS A 102 9.97 18.14 -3.97
N ALA A 103 9.81 19.15 -3.11
CA ALA A 103 10.36 20.49 -3.35
C ALA A 103 11.89 20.52 -3.30
N VAL A 104 12.50 19.79 -2.36
CA VAL A 104 13.97 19.61 -2.27
C VAL A 104 14.50 18.94 -3.54
N ILE A 105 13.90 17.83 -3.95
CA ILE A 105 14.31 17.07 -5.14
C ILE A 105 14.14 17.91 -6.40
N LYS A 106 12.99 18.57 -6.59
CA LYS A 106 12.75 19.45 -7.74
C LYS A 106 13.81 20.54 -7.86
N LYS A 107 14.19 21.14 -6.73
CA LYS A 107 15.19 22.21 -6.70
C LYS A 107 16.58 21.71 -7.09
N LYS A 108 16.96 20.49 -6.68
CA LYS A 108 18.31 19.95 -6.87
C LYS A 108 18.48 19.19 -8.20
N TYR A 109 17.48 18.40 -8.62
CA TYR A 109 17.57 17.49 -9.77
C TYR A 109 16.61 17.83 -10.91
N GLY A 110 15.79 18.88 -10.76
CA GLY A 110 14.84 19.32 -11.79
C GLY A 110 13.48 18.63 -11.71
N GLN A 111 12.58 19.02 -12.61
CA GLN A 111 11.17 18.62 -12.59
C GLN A 111 10.99 17.11 -12.81
N ASP A 112 11.76 16.51 -13.72
CA ASP A 112 11.60 15.11 -14.11
C ASP A 112 11.94 14.14 -12.98
N ALA A 113 12.83 14.55 -12.06
CA ALA A 113 13.17 13.80 -10.86
C ALA A 113 12.03 13.72 -9.83
N THR A 114 10.91 14.42 -10.07
CA THR A 114 9.70 14.35 -9.22
C THR A 114 8.64 13.38 -9.72
N ASN A 115 8.93 12.63 -10.78
CA ASN A 115 8.16 11.45 -11.13
C ASN A 115 8.31 10.39 -10.04
N VAL A 116 7.30 9.53 -9.92
CA VAL A 116 7.20 8.55 -8.85
C VAL A 116 7.35 7.14 -9.37
N GLY A 117 7.98 6.28 -8.57
CA GLY A 117 8.02 4.84 -8.82
C GLY A 117 6.77 4.13 -8.29
N ASP A 118 6.81 2.80 -8.30
CA ASP A 118 5.69 1.91 -7.96
C ASP A 118 5.06 2.21 -6.59
N GLU A 119 5.88 2.58 -5.59
CA GLU A 119 5.44 2.87 -4.21
C GLU A 119 5.21 4.37 -3.95
N GLY A 120 5.17 5.19 -5.00
CA GLY A 120 4.94 6.63 -4.88
C GLY A 120 6.17 7.44 -4.45
N GLY A 121 7.29 6.78 -4.11
CA GLY A 121 8.57 7.44 -3.83
C GLY A 121 9.17 8.11 -5.07
N PHE A 122 10.00 9.14 -4.87
CA PHE A 122 10.77 9.79 -5.93
C PHE A 122 12.02 8.97 -6.26
N ALA A 123 12.45 8.98 -7.52
CA ALA A 123 13.66 8.31 -7.99
C ALA A 123 14.68 9.31 -8.57
N PRO A 124 15.23 10.23 -7.76
CA PRO A 124 16.29 11.15 -8.21
C PRO A 124 17.57 10.37 -8.55
N ASN A 125 18.35 10.89 -9.49
CA ASN A 125 19.62 10.30 -9.91
C ASN A 125 20.75 10.58 -8.89
N ILE A 126 20.61 10.05 -7.68
CA ILE A 126 21.61 10.13 -6.60
C ILE A 126 22.79 9.21 -6.89
N GLN A 127 23.98 9.59 -6.42
CA GLN A 127 25.22 8.83 -6.66
C GLN A 127 25.45 7.75 -5.61
N ASP A 128 24.98 7.97 -4.38
CA ASP A 128 25.10 7.02 -3.28
C ASP A 128 23.93 7.14 -2.29
N ASN A 129 23.85 6.16 -1.39
CA ASN A 129 22.76 6.08 -0.40
C ASN A 129 22.83 7.21 0.64
N ALA A 130 24.04 7.75 0.91
CA ALA A 130 24.20 8.84 1.87
C ALA A 130 23.54 10.12 1.34
N GLU A 131 23.67 10.38 0.04
CA GLU A 131 22.97 11.48 -0.62
C GLU A 131 21.45 11.38 -0.45
N GLY A 132 20.88 10.18 -0.57
CA GLY A 132 19.46 9.93 -0.30
C GLY A 132 19.06 10.27 1.15
N LEU A 133 19.89 9.87 2.12
CA LEU A 133 19.66 10.17 3.54
C LEU A 133 19.72 11.68 3.83
N GLU A 134 20.63 12.41 3.19
CA GLU A 134 20.73 13.86 3.37
C GLU A 134 19.51 14.60 2.81
N LEU A 135 18.97 14.16 1.65
CA LEU A 135 17.71 14.71 1.12
C LEU A 135 16.53 14.51 2.08
N LEU A 136 16.44 13.33 2.71
CA LEU A 136 15.41 13.02 3.70
C LEU A 136 15.54 13.89 4.95
N LYS A 137 16.75 14.04 5.49
CA LYS A 137 17.02 14.91 6.64
C LYS A 137 16.64 16.36 6.35
N GLU A 138 17.01 16.88 5.19
CA GLU A 138 16.65 18.24 4.77
C GLU A 138 15.13 18.40 4.67
N ALA A 139 14.43 17.44 4.06
CA ALA A 139 12.98 17.48 3.90
C ALA A 139 12.24 17.44 5.25
N ILE A 140 12.68 16.58 6.18
CA ILE A 140 12.13 16.46 7.54
C ILE A 140 12.34 17.77 8.32
N ALA A 141 13.53 18.36 8.24
CA ALA A 141 13.84 19.62 8.92
C ALA A 141 12.99 20.77 8.38
N LYS A 142 12.82 20.87 7.06
CA LYS A 142 11.96 21.87 6.41
C LYS A 142 10.49 21.71 6.76
N ALA A 143 10.03 20.49 6.99
CA ALA A 143 8.66 20.21 7.43
C ALA A 143 8.44 20.44 8.94
N GLY A 144 9.50 20.74 9.71
CA GLY A 144 9.39 21.00 11.16
C GLY A 144 9.21 19.74 12.02
N TYR A 145 9.66 18.58 11.53
CA TYR A 145 9.39 17.28 12.16
C TYR A 145 10.63 16.51 12.61
N THR A 146 11.77 17.18 12.81
CA THR A 146 13.06 16.56 13.20
C THR A 146 12.96 15.64 14.42
N ASP A 147 12.17 16.01 15.43
CA ASP A 147 12.02 15.21 16.66
C ASP A 147 10.92 14.13 16.56
N LYS A 148 10.14 14.14 15.47
CA LYS A 148 8.92 13.33 15.32
C LYS A 148 9.02 12.27 14.22
N VAL A 149 9.98 12.40 13.30
CA VAL A 149 10.14 11.48 12.15
C VAL A 149 11.51 10.82 12.21
N LYS A 150 11.54 9.51 11.99
CA LYS A 150 12.76 8.69 11.88
C LYS A 150 12.87 8.15 10.46
N ILE A 151 14.07 7.75 10.06
CA ILE A 151 14.35 7.18 8.74
C ILE A 151 14.47 5.66 8.90
N GLY A 152 13.74 4.92 8.08
CA GLY A 152 13.94 3.50 7.84
C GLY A 152 14.46 3.28 6.42
N MET A 153 15.22 2.22 6.22
CA MET A 153 15.71 1.77 4.91
C MET A 153 15.46 0.26 4.81
N ASP A 154 15.07 -0.18 3.62
CA ASP A 154 15.08 -1.58 3.19
C ASP A 154 16.23 -1.75 2.20
#